data_AF-A0A1A8LDE6-F1
#
_entry.id   AF-A0A1A8LDE6-F1
#
_cell.length_a   1.000
_cell.length_b   1.000
_cell.length_c   1.000
_cell.angle_alpha   90.00
_cell.angle_beta   90.00
_cell.angle_gamma   90.00
#
_symmetry.space_group_name_H-M   'P 1'
#
loop_
_entity.id
_entity.type
_entity.pdbx_description
1 polymer ?
#
loop_
_entity_poly.entity_id
_entity_poly.type
_entity_poly.pdbx_seq_one_letter_code
_entity_poly.pdbx_strand_id
1 'polypeptide(L)'
;GDQAVAETRYSVAEEVRDGTIVGNVAKDLGLEITSLPGRRFRVVSEREDAYFGVNQDNGDLYLLRKIDREELCQGSGVCLMELKIIVENPLEIHYVAVEIRDVNDHSPVFPEMEQRFKIGEQ
;
A
#
# COMPACT_ATOMS: atom_id res chain seq x y z
N GLY A 1 -9.31 -19.77 22.35
CA GLY A 1 -10.15 -19.26 21.27
C GLY A 1 -9.31 -18.28 20.53
N ASP A 2 -9.03 -18.52 19.26
CA ASP A 2 -8.35 -17.54 18.40
C ASP A 2 -9.23 -16.29 18.35
N GLN A 3 -8.76 -15.22 18.99
CA GLN A 3 -9.27 -13.89 18.69
C GLN A 3 -8.89 -13.62 17.25
N ALA A 4 -9.86 -13.69 16.33
CA ALA A 4 -9.71 -13.17 14.99
C ALA A 4 -9.40 -11.67 15.15
N VAL A 5 -8.12 -11.30 15.03
CA VAL A 5 -7.70 -9.91 14.97
C VAL A 5 -8.20 -9.39 13.63
N ALA A 6 -9.15 -8.46 13.65
CA ALA A 6 -9.61 -7.82 12.43
C ALA A 6 -8.46 -6.98 11.86
N GLU A 7 -7.76 -7.52 10.87
CA GLU A 7 -6.75 -6.78 10.10
C GLU A 7 -7.47 -5.72 9.24
N THR A 8 -7.11 -4.46 9.42
CA THR A 8 -7.67 -3.38 8.60
C THR A 8 -7.01 -3.42 7.22
N ARG A 9 -7.83 -3.46 6.16
CA ARG A 9 -7.36 -3.54 4.78
C ARG A 9 -7.81 -2.34 3.97
N TYR A 10 -6.86 -1.72 3.29
CA TYR A 10 -7.11 -0.68 2.29
C TYR A 10 -6.67 -1.15 0.91
N SER A 11 -7.10 -0.42 -0.11
CA SER A 11 -6.59 -0.60 -1.46
C SER A 11 -6.30 0.74 -2.11
N VAL A 12 -5.23 0.81 -2.88
CA VAL A 12 -4.88 1.99 -3.67
C VAL A 12 -4.40 1.53 -5.04
N ALA A 13 -4.77 2.28 -6.08
CA ALA A 13 -4.19 2.01 -7.40
C ALA A 13 -2.72 2.46 -7.40
N GLU A 14 -1.87 1.76 -8.15
CA GLU A 14 -0.58 2.32 -8.49
C GLU A 14 -0.71 3.58 -9.35
N GLU A 15 0.41 4.24 -9.64
CA GLU A 15 0.45 5.40 -10.54
C GLU A 15 -0.36 6.64 -10.08
N VAL A 16 -0.86 6.63 -8.84
CA VAL A 16 -1.53 7.80 -8.25
C VAL A 16 -0.53 8.81 -7.69
N ARG A 17 -1.01 10.05 -7.52
CA ARG A 17 -0.16 11.17 -7.09
C ARG A 17 0.20 11.09 -5.62
N ASP A 18 1.36 11.65 -5.28
CA ASP A 18 1.77 11.91 -3.91
C ASP A 18 0.71 12.75 -3.17
N GLY A 19 0.49 12.45 -1.90
CA GLY A 19 -0.54 13.05 -1.07
C GLY A 19 -1.95 12.47 -1.29
N THR A 20 -2.12 11.49 -2.18
CA THR A 20 -3.40 10.79 -2.33
C THR A 20 -3.78 10.10 -1.02
N ILE A 21 -5.00 10.35 -0.55
CA ILE A 21 -5.55 9.74 0.65
C ILE A 21 -5.98 8.31 0.32
N VAL A 22 -5.47 7.36 1.08
CA VAL A 22 -5.77 5.93 0.97
C VAL A 22 -6.98 5.56 1.82
N GLY A 23 -7.08 6.13 3.03
CA GLY A 23 -8.16 5.87 3.98
C GLY A 23 -7.93 6.56 5.32
N ASN A 24 -8.94 6.56 6.20
CA ASN A 24 -8.83 7.17 7.52
C ASN A 24 -8.62 6.08 8.59
N VAL A 25 -7.35 5.88 8.96
CA VAL A 25 -6.95 4.84 9.91
C VAL A 25 -7.38 5.15 11.34
N ALA A 26 -7.46 6.42 11.74
CA ALA A 26 -7.91 6.76 13.08
C ALA A 26 -9.37 6.35 13.30
N LYS A 27 -10.24 6.65 12.34
CA LYS A 27 -11.66 6.30 12.41
C LYS A 27 -11.87 4.79 12.41
N ASP A 28 -11.16 4.07 11.54
CA ASP A 28 -11.36 2.62 11.39
C ASP A 28 -10.77 1.83 12.56
N LEU A 29 -9.73 2.35 13.22
CA LEU A 29 -9.18 1.82 14.47
C LEU A 29 -9.91 2.31 15.74
N GLY A 30 -10.91 3.19 15.59
CA GLY A 30 -11.66 3.76 16.72
C GLY A 30 -10.85 4.72 17.60
N LEU A 31 -9.79 5.31 17.06
CA LEU A 31 -8.95 6.29 17.75
C LEU A 31 -9.61 7.66 17.75
N GLU A 32 -9.57 8.34 18.90
CA GLU A 32 -10.13 9.68 19.03
C GLU A 32 -9.20 10.72 18.42
N ILE A 33 -9.61 11.34 17.30
CA ILE A 33 -8.79 12.28 16.51
C ILE A 33 -8.26 13.45 17.36
N THR A 34 -9.08 13.97 18.27
CA THR A 34 -8.71 15.05 19.21
C THR A 34 -7.53 14.70 20.13
N SER A 35 -7.30 13.40 20.37
CA SER A 35 -6.22 12.91 21.22
C SER A 35 -4.92 12.62 20.45
N LEU A 36 -4.98 12.51 19.11
CA LEU A 36 -3.84 12.11 18.27
C LEU A 36 -2.68 13.12 18.29
N PRO A 37 -2.88 14.46 18.27
CA PRO A 37 -1.75 15.39 18.30
C PRO A 37 -0.85 15.24 19.54
N GLY A 38 -1.41 14.76 20.66
CA GLY A 38 -0.66 14.48 21.89
C GLY A 38 -0.09 13.06 21.97
N ARG A 39 -0.58 12.15 21.14
CA ARG A 39 -0.21 10.73 21.10
C ARG A 39 0.61 10.49 19.85
N ARG A 40 1.94 10.36 19.97
CA ARG A 40 2.84 10.19 18.82
C ARG A 40 2.33 9.08 17.89
N PHE A 41 1.71 9.50 16.78
CA PHE A 41 1.03 8.63 15.83
C PHE A 41 1.87 8.53 14.57
N ARG A 42 2.32 7.32 14.25
CA ARG A 42 3.24 7.09 13.13
C ARG A 42 3.02 5.74 12.47
N VAL A 43 3.32 5.70 11.18
CA VAL A 43 3.34 4.47 10.39
C VAL A 43 4.78 3.97 10.27
N VAL A 44 4.93 2.66 10.35
CA VAL A 44 6.19 1.94 10.14
C VAL A 44 5.92 0.86 9.10
N SER A 45 6.73 0.87 8.04
CA SER A 45 6.77 -0.19 7.03
C SER A 45 7.93 -1.12 7.33
N GLU A 46 7.83 -2.40 6.96
CA GLU A 46 8.96 -3.33 7.03
C GLU A 46 10.04 -3.01 6.00
N ARG A 47 9.66 -2.40 4.88
CA ARG A 47 10.59 -1.90 3.87
C ARG A 47 11.17 -0.55 4.31
N GLU A 48 12.48 -0.34 4.12
CA GLU A 48 13.19 0.92 4.39
C GLU A 48 12.61 2.10 3.60
N ASP A 49 11.99 1.78 2.47
CA ASP A 49 11.28 2.70 1.60
C ASP A 49 9.90 3.09 2.17
N ALA A 50 9.79 4.28 2.76
CA ALA A 50 8.51 4.80 3.24
C ALA A 50 7.62 5.24 2.07
N TYR A 51 6.59 4.45 1.74
CA TYR A 51 5.57 4.79 0.74
C TYR A 51 4.34 5.48 1.35
N PHE A 52 4.07 5.22 2.62
CA PHE A 52 2.89 5.71 3.30
C PHE A 52 3.26 6.61 4.47
N GLY A 53 2.48 7.67 4.65
CA GLY A 53 2.50 8.57 5.78
C GLY A 53 1.13 8.60 6.45
N VAL A 54 1.09 9.06 7.69
CA VAL A 54 -0.17 9.25 8.41
C VAL A 54 -0.23 10.66 8.97
N ASN A 55 -1.37 11.33 8.76
CA ASN A 55 -1.58 12.66 9.26
C ASN A 55 -2.03 12.59 10.72
N GLN A 56 -1.31 13.28 11.61
CA GLN A 56 -1.54 13.26 13.05
C GLN A 56 -2.75 14.08 13.49
N ASP A 57 -3.19 15.03 12.67
CA ASP A 57 -4.31 15.92 12.98
C ASP A 57 -5.68 15.30 12.66
N ASN A 58 -5.74 14.44 11.65
CA ASN A 58 -7.01 13.88 11.17
C ASN A 58 -7.01 12.34 11.03
N GLY A 59 -5.85 11.68 11.11
CA GLY A 59 -5.73 10.24 11.01
C GLY A 59 -5.80 9.68 9.59
N ASP A 60 -5.61 10.50 8.56
CA ASP A 60 -5.59 10.04 7.17
C ASP A 60 -4.26 9.34 6.86
N LEU A 61 -4.35 8.11 6.32
CA LEU A 61 -3.25 7.41 5.66
C LEU A 61 -3.15 7.95 4.23
N TYR A 62 -1.96 8.40 3.84
CA TYR A 62 -1.72 8.99 2.53
C TYR A 62 -0.41 8.49 1.91
N LEU A 63 -0.30 8.63 0.60
CA LEU A 63 0.91 8.29 -0.15
C LEU A 63 1.98 9.37 -0.03
N LEU A 64 3.20 9.01 0.35
CA LEU A 64 4.37 9.90 0.38
C LEU A 64 5.01 10.04 -1.00
N ARG A 65 4.92 8.99 -1.81
CA ARG A 65 5.43 8.94 -3.17
C ARG A 65 4.58 7.99 -4.01
N LYS A 66 4.62 8.21 -5.31
CA LYS A 66 4.13 7.28 -6.33
C LYS A 66 4.64 5.87 -6.09
N ILE A 67 3.74 4.90 -6.31
CA ILE A 67 4.03 3.47 -6.27
C ILE A 67 4.06 2.95 -7.70
N ASP A 68 5.10 2.19 -8.00
CA ASP A 68 5.23 1.33 -9.18
C ASP A 68 5.11 -0.13 -8.68
N ARG A 69 4.07 -0.83 -9.12
CA ARG A 69 3.78 -2.19 -8.64
C ARG A 69 4.76 -3.20 -9.24
N GLU A 70 5.26 -2.98 -10.45
CA GLU A 70 6.27 -3.82 -11.11
C GLU A 70 7.59 -3.82 -10.32
N GLU A 71 8.02 -2.66 -9.83
CA GLU A 71 9.20 -2.55 -8.97
C GLU A 71 9.00 -3.24 -7.61
N LEU A 72 7.79 -3.16 -7.04
CA LEU A 72 7.50 -3.68 -5.70
C LEU A 72 7.24 -5.19 -5.63
N CYS A 73 6.49 -5.69 -6.62
CA CYS A 73 5.84 -7.00 -6.60
C CYS A 73 6.09 -7.84 -7.85
N GLN A 74 6.84 -7.35 -8.84
CA GLN A 74 7.35 -8.10 -10.01
C GLN A 74 6.27 -8.92 -10.75
N GLY A 75 5.04 -8.41 -10.84
CA GLY A 75 3.94 -9.11 -11.54
C GLY A 75 3.33 -10.30 -10.79
N SER A 76 3.62 -10.49 -9.50
CA SER A 76 2.95 -11.50 -8.68
C SER A 76 1.48 -11.14 -8.42
N GLY A 77 0.64 -12.16 -8.17
CA GLY A 77 -0.82 -12.04 -8.14
C GLY A 77 -1.37 -10.89 -7.31
N VAL A 78 -1.34 -11.00 -5.98
CA VAL A 78 -1.82 -9.94 -5.08
C VAL A 78 -0.61 -9.22 -4.49
N CYS A 79 -0.50 -7.90 -4.74
CA CYS A 79 0.55 -7.06 -4.18
C CYS A 79 0.07 -6.42 -2.87
N LEU A 80 0.57 -6.91 -1.73
CA LEU A 80 0.21 -6.43 -0.40
C LEU A 80 1.39 -5.77 0.29
N MET A 81 1.14 -4.62 0.90
CA MET A 81 2.08 -3.91 1.74
C MET A 81 1.60 -3.92 3.19
N GLU A 82 2.38 -4.54 4.07
CA GLU A 82 2.10 -4.60 5.50
C GLU A 82 2.68 -3.37 6.21
N LEU A 83 1.82 -2.69 6.98
CA LEU A 83 2.12 -1.49 7.73
C LEU A 83 1.79 -1.71 9.20
N LYS A 84 2.62 -1.14 10.07
CA LYS A 84 2.41 -1.11 11.51
C LYS A 84 2.14 0.33 11.91
N ILE A 85 0.96 0.59 12.45
CA ILE A 85 0.59 1.87 13.02
C ILE A 85 0.91 1.83 14.50
N ILE A 86 1.74 2.75 14.95
CA ILE A 86 2.18 2.88 16.34
C ILE A 86 1.55 4.14 16.91
N VAL A 87 0.84 3.97 18.02
CA VAL A 87 0.29 5.06 18.84
C VAL A 87 0.98 5.00 20.19
N GLU A 88 1.55 6.10 20.67
CA GLU A 88 2.18 6.16 22.01
C GLU A 88 1.23 6.76 23.05
N ASN A 89 1.50 6.46 24.34
CA ASN A 89 0.79 6.97 25.51
C ASN A 89 -0.74 6.66 25.54
N PRO A 90 -1.17 5.40 25.79
CA PRO A 90 -0.38 4.18 25.94
C PRO A 90 0.13 3.62 24.60
N LEU A 91 1.13 2.74 24.65
CA LEU A 91 1.69 2.11 23.45
C LEU A 91 0.69 1.08 22.88
N GLU A 92 0.25 1.33 21.64
CA GLU A 92 -0.60 0.44 20.86
C GLU A 92 0.02 0.21 19.47
N ILE A 93 -0.10 -1.02 18.97
CA ILE A 93 0.39 -1.41 17.65
C ILE A 93 -0.78 -2.04 16.88
N HIS A 94 -1.11 -1.43 15.76
CA HIS A 94 -2.18 -1.87 14.87
C HIS A 94 -1.59 -2.30 13.53
N TYR A 95 -2.00 -3.47 13.05
CA TYR A 95 -1.53 -4.03 11.79
C TYR A 95 -2.52 -3.66 10.68
N VAL A 96 -2.00 -3.05 9.62
CA VAL A 96 -2.77 -2.57 8.47
C VAL A 96 -2.13 -3.10 7.20
N ALA A 97 -2.93 -3.66 6.31
CA ALA A 97 -2.46 -4.07 4.99
C ALA A 97 -3.03 -3.14 3.91
N VAL A 98 -2.19 -2.77 2.95
CA VAL A 98 -2.60 -2.00 1.77
C VAL A 98 -2.37 -2.84 0.53
N GLU A 99 -3.45 -3.14 -0.18
CA GLU A 99 -3.39 -3.78 -1.49
C GLU A 99 -3.08 -2.74 -2.57
N ILE A 100 -2.02 -3.00 -3.35
CA ILE A 100 -1.66 -2.20 -4.51
C ILE A 100 -2.35 -2.81 -5.72
N ARG A 101 -3.32 -2.08 -6.26
CA ARG A 101 -4.08 -2.50 -7.44
C ARG A 101 -3.32 -2.13 -8.70
N ASP A 102 -3.13 -3.14 -9.53
CA ASP A 102 -2.55 -3.04 -10.86
C ASP A 102 -3.32 -2.07 -11.76
N VAL A 103 -2.59 -1.25 -12.49
CA VAL A 103 -3.11 -0.42 -13.58
C VAL A 103 -2.43 -0.89 -14.86
N ASN A 104 -3.19 -1.02 -15.96
CA ASN A 104 -2.64 -1.41 -17.26
C ASN A 104 -1.87 -0.23 -17.91
N ASP A 105 -0.72 0.13 -17.34
CA ASP A 105 0.20 1.17 -17.79
C ASP A 105 1.40 0.59 -18.58
N HIS A 106 1.66 -0.71 -18.45
CA HIS A 106 2.66 -1.44 -19.21
C HIS A 106 2.07 -2.08 -20.48
N SER A 107 2.63 -1.72 -21.65
CA SER A 107 2.27 -2.32 -22.94
C SER A 107 3.13 -3.56 -23.24
N PRO A 108 2.57 -4.59 -23.90
CA PRO A 108 3.35 -5.77 -24.26
C PRO A 108 4.50 -5.40 -25.20
N VAL A 109 5.70 -5.92 -24.91
CA VAL A 109 6.90 -5.72 -25.74
C VAL A 109 7.34 -7.05 -26.32
N PHE A 110 7.50 -7.10 -27.64
CA PHE A 110 8.05 -8.26 -28.32
C PHE A 110 9.59 -8.24 -28.25
N PRO A 111 10.26 -9.38 -28.05
CA PRO A 111 11.72 -9.45 -28.06
C PRO A 111 12.34 -9.02 -29.40
N GLU A 112 11.63 -9.29 -30.50
CA GLU A 112 12.03 -8.91 -31.85
C GLU A 112 10.88 -8.15 -32.52
N MET A 113 11.20 -7.09 -33.28
CA MET A 113 10.20 -6.34 -34.04
C MET A 113 9.62 -7.13 -35.22
N GLU A 114 10.35 -8.13 -35.72
CA GLU A 114 9.93 -9.00 -36.81
C GLU A 114 10.28 -10.45 -36.47
N GLN A 115 9.29 -11.34 -36.53
CA GLN A 115 9.50 -12.78 -36.33
C GLN A 115 9.34 -13.53 -37.65
N ARG A 116 10.32 -14.35 -38.02
CA ARG A 116 10.31 -15.17 -39.25
C ARG A 116 10.15 -16.64 -38.93
N PHE A 117 9.05 -17.24 -39.36
CA PHE A 117 8.80 -18.68 -39.24
C PHE A 117 8.92 -19.36 -40.61
N LYS A 118 9.56 -20.53 -40.65
CA LYS A 118 9.60 -21.40 -41.84
C LYS A 118 8.75 -22.64 -41.58
N ILE A 119 7.75 -22.87 -42.42
CA ILE A 119 6.84 -24.01 -42.32
C ILE A 119 7.06 -24.89 -43.55
N GLY A 120 7.27 -26.18 -43.34
CA GLY A 120 7.41 -27.16 -44.42
C GLY A 120 6.06 -27.46 -45.06
N GLU A 121 6.07 -27.60 -46.38
CA GLU A 121 4.91 -28.07 -47.17
C GLU A 121 4.67 -29.56 -46.89
N GLN A 122 3.41 -29.99 -46.90
CA GLN A 122 3.02 -31.39 -46.67
C GLN A 122 3.04 -32.22 -47.95
#